data_AF-A0A7R7TB81-F1
#
_entry.id   AF-A0A7R7TB81-F1
#
_cell.length_a   1.000
_cell.length_b   1.000
_cell.length_c   1.000
_cell.angle_alpha   90.00
_cell.angle_beta   90.00
_cell.angle_gamma   90.00
#
_symmetry.space_group_name_H-M   'P 1'
#
loop_
_entity.id
_entity.type
_entity.pdbx_description
1 polymer ?
#
loop_
_entity_poly.entity_id
_entity_poly.type
_entity_poly.pdbx_seq_one_letter_code
_entity_poly.pdbx_strand_id
1 'polypeptide(L)'
;MEIKYTERGFARCAFLDRYSVPCSLQESSLAEEAAIWLGVDDANPMIMASDAAAHGVNTTETTGWVPYPVPPAVLMTTRMHLTQAQVAELLPALQHFVDTGELPSP
;
A
#
# COMPACT_ATOMS: atom_id res chain seq x y z
N MET A 1 8.70 -6.91 13.46
CA MET A 1 8.86 -7.12 12.00
C MET A 1 10.29 -7.57 11.73
N GLU A 2 10.50 -8.52 10.83
CA GLU A 2 11.84 -8.97 10.42
C GLU A 2 12.38 -8.02 9.33
N ILE A 3 13.60 -7.50 9.50
CA ILE A 3 14.28 -6.68 8.48
C ILE A 3 15.11 -7.60 7.57
N LYS A 4 14.94 -7.44 6.27
CA LYS A 4 15.73 -8.06 5.20
C LYS A 4 16.34 -6.97 4.33
N TYR A 5 17.29 -7.34 3.47
CA TYR A 5 17.93 -6.42 2.55
C TYR A 5 17.60 -6.78 1.11
N THR A 6 17.36 -5.76 0.30
CA THR A 6 17.29 -5.91 -1.17
C THR A 6 18.66 -6.25 -1.74
N GLU A 7 18.72 -6.71 -2.99
CA GLU A 7 20.00 -6.97 -3.70
C GLU A 7 20.91 -5.74 -3.77
N ARG A 8 20.32 -4.54 -3.69
CA ARG A 8 21.02 -3.25 -3.69
C ARG A 8 21.40 -2.76 -2.29
N GLY A 9 21.18 -3.56 -1.25
CA GLY A 9 21.57 -3.23 0.13
C GLY A 9 20.62 -2.33 0.90
N PHE A 10 19.41 -2.05 0.39
CA PHE A 10 18.38 -1.27 1.10
C PHE A 10 17.55 -2.15 2.02
N ALA A 11 17.29 -1.69 3.25
CA ALA A 11 16.47 -2.41 4.20
C ALA A 11 14.99 -2.48 3.76
N ARG A 12 14.34 -3.61 4.04
CA ARG A 12 12.92 -3.87 3.78
C ARG A 12 12.35 -4.75 4.87
N CYS A 13 11.13 -4.48 5.30
CA CYS A 13 10.32 -5.43 6.05
C CYS A 13 8.93 -5.57 5.45
N ALA A 14 8.36 -6.76 5.62
CA ALA A 14 7.01 -7.09 5.20
C ALA A 14 6.13 -7.26 6.43
N PHE A 15 4.86 -6.86 6.30
CA PHE A 15 3.82 -7.06 7.30
C PHE A 15 2.47 -7.20 6.62
N LEU A 16 1.46 -7.58 7.39
CA LEU A 16 0.07 -7.68 6.92
C LEU A 16 -0.75 -6.60 7.61
N ASP A 17 -1.67 -5.99 6.86
CA ASP A 17 -2.69 -5.13 7.46
C ASP A 17 -3.80 -5.94 8.16
N ARG A 18 -4.83 -5.25 8.65
CA ARG A 18 -5.98 -5.87 9.35
C ARG A 18 -6.73 -6.89 8.49
N TYR A 19 -6.69 -6.75 7.17
CA TYR A 19 -7.35 -7.57 6.17
C TYR A 19 -6.41 -8.60 5.53
N SER A 20 -5.23 -8.82 6.13
CA SER A 20 -4.21 -9.72 5.60
C SER A 20 -3.66 -9.30 4.23
N VAL A 21 -3.78 -8.02 3.88
CA VAL A 21 -3.17 -7.47 2.66
C VAL A 21 -1.67 -7.32 2.87
N PRO A 22 -0.82 -7.81 1.95
CA PRO A 22 0.62 -7.62 2.02
C PRO A 22 1.03 -6.14 1.93
N CYS A 23 1.78 -5.69 2.93
CA CYS A 23 2.35 -4.36 3.01
C CYS A 23 3.86 -4.45 3.20
N SER A 24 4.57 -3.38 2.82
CA SER A 24 5.99 -3.25 3.11
C SER A 24 6.39 -1.85 3.57
N LEU A 25 7.46 -1.83 4.35
CA LEU A 25 8.27 -0.66 4.64
C LEU A 25 9.66 -0.92 4.07
N GLN A 26 10.16 0.00 3.25
CA GLN A 26 11.42 -0.17 2.54
C GLN A 26 12.20 1.14 2.44
N GLU A 27 13.50 1.10 2.63
CA GLU A 27 14.37 2.23 2.27
C GLU A 27 14.32 2.50 0.76
N SER A 28 14.20 3.78 0.41
CA SER A 28 14.26 4.22 -0.97
C SER A 28 15.69 4.32 -1.44
N SER A 29 15.91 3.99 -2.72
CA SER A 29 17.16 4.32 -3.41
C SER A 29 17.18 5.75 -3.96
N LEU A 30 16.48 6.68 -3.30
CA LEU A 30 16.51 8.09 -3.70
C LEU A 30 17.90 8.64 -3.36
N ALA A 31 18.53 9.37 -4.28
CA ALA A 31 19.94 9.71 -4.14
C ALA A 31 20.14 11.00 -3.34
N GLU A 32 19.19 11.92 -3.45
CA GLU A 32 19.28 13.30 -2.98
C GLU A 32 18.99 13.41 -1.48
N GLU A 33 18.05 12.59 -0.97
CA GLU A 33 17.67 12.58 0.44
C GLU A 33 17.17 11.20 0.89
N ALA A 34 17.17 11.01 2.21
CA ALA A 34 16.66 9.79 2.82
C ALA A 34 15.12 9.74 2.72
N ALA A 35 14.62 8.70 2.07
CA ALA A 35 13.21 8.44 1.93
C ALA A 35 12.88 6.96 2.12
N ILE A 36 11.62 6.67 2.41
CA ILE A 36 11.09 5.31 2.54
C ILE A 36 9.88 5.11 1.64
N TRP A 37 9.65 3.88 1.23
CA TRP A 37 8.38 3.42 0.69
C TRP A 37 7.57 2.75 1.80
N LEU A 38 6.31 3.16 1.97
CA LEU A 38 5.40 2.57 2.95
C LEU A 38 4.00 2.39 2.35
N GLY A 39 3.46 1.17 2.42
CA GLY A 39 2.07 0.91 2.04
C GLY A 39 1.84 -0.50 1.52
N VAL A 40 0.74 -0.67 0.78
CA VAL A 40 0.32 -1.94 0.17
C VAL A 40 1.23 -2.28 -1.02
N ASP A 41 1.63 -3.54 -1.13
CA ASP A 41 2.55 -3.99 -2.18
C ASP A 41 1.90 -4.10 -3.57
N ASP A 42 0.61 -4.46 -3.65
CA ASP A 42 -0.15 -4.64 -4.91
C ASP A 42 -1.56 -4.05 -4.78
N ALA A 43 -2.00 -3.29 -5.79
CA ALA A 43 -3.31 -2.67 -5.83
C ALA A 43 -4.45 -3.69 -5.88
N ASN A 44 -4.18 -4.89 -6.43
CA ASN A 44 -5.14 -5.98 -6.63
C ASN A 44 -6.54 -5.48 -7.03
N PRO A 45 -6.70 -4.86 -8.22
CA PRO A 45 -7.93 -4.23 -8.63
C PRO A 45 -9.05 -5.28 -8.80
N MET A 46 -10.20 -5.03 -8.17
CA MET A 46 -11.36 -5.91 -8.18
C MET A 46 -12.62 -5.14 -8.62
N ILE A 47 -13.58 -5.85 -9.20
CA ILE A 47 -14.90 -5.34 -9.54
C ILE A 47 -15.99 -6.29 -9.01
N MET A 48 -17.15 -5.77 -8.64
CA MET A 48 -18.29 -6.60 -8.26
C MET A 48 -18.73 -7.44 -9.47
N ALA A 49 -18.98 -8.74 -9.27
CA ALA A 49 -19.35 -9.65 -10.35
C ALA A 49 -20.59 -9.17 -11.13
N SER A 50 -21.55 -8.54 -10.45
CA SER A 50 -22.75 -7.95 -11.08
C SER A 50 -22.44 -6.82 -12.06
N ASP A 51 -21.32 -6.11 -11.86
CA ASP A 51 -20.95 -4.93 -12.64
C ASP A 51 -19.93 -5.26 -13.73
N ALA A 52 -19.36 -6.47 -13.71
CA ALA A 52 -18.28 -6.91 -14.59
C ALA A 52 -18.62 -6.73 -16.08
N ALA A 53 -19.80 -7.20 -16.51
CA ALA A 53 -20.21 -7.13 -17.91
C ALA A 53 -20.35 -5.69 -18.41
N ALA A 54 -20.87 -4.79 -17.57
CA ALA A 54 -21.00 -3.36 -17.92
C ALA A 54 -19.64 -2.67 -18.10
N HIS A 55 -18.58 -3.24 -17.54
CA HIS A 55 -17.21 -2.72 -17.61
C HIS A 55 -16.30 -3.56 -18.50
N GLY A 56 -16.86 -4.41 -19.36
CA GLY A 56 -16.10 -5.21 -20.31
C GLY A 56 -15.28 -6.35 -19.70
N VAL A 57 -15.58 -6.73 -18.46
CA VAL A 57 -14.92 -7.85 -17.77
C VAL A 57 -15.75 -9.11 -17.97
N ASN A 58 -15.15 -10.10 -18.63
CA ASN A 58 -15.77 -11.41 -18.84
C ASN A 58 -15.58 -12.28 -17.59
N THR A 59 -16.68 -12.66 -16.95
CA THR A 59 -16.70 -13.61 -15.83
C THR A 59 -18.00 -14.41 -15.84
N THR A 60 -17.99 -15.61 -15.28
CA THR A 60 -19.20 -16.41 -15.00
C THR A 60 -19.71 -16.24 -13.59
N GLU A 61 -18.95 -15.54 -12.74
CA GLU A 61 -19.37 -15.25 -11.37
C GLU A 61 -20.55 -14.29 -11.37
N THR A 62 -21.48 -14.49 -10.44
CA THR A 62 -22.68 -13.66 -10.29
C THR A 62 -22.75 -12.94 -8.94
N THR A 63 -21.82 -13.26 -8.03
CA THR A 63 -21.73 -12.65 -6.71
C THR A 63 -20.26 -12.42 -6.33
N GLY A 64 -20.02 -11.54 -5.36
CA GLY A 64 -18.68 -11.28 -4.84
C GLY A 64 -17.80 -10.44 -5.78
N TRP A 65 -16.51 -10.38 -5.45
CA TRP A 65 -15.52 -9.60 -6.16
C TRP A 65 -14.74 -10.48 -7.13
N VAL A 66 -14.58 -10.01 -8.38
CA VAL A 66 -13.76 -10.66 -9.40
C VAL A 66 -12.58 -9.76 -9.80
N PRO A 67 -11.45 -10.32 -10.27
CA PRO A 67 -10.33 -9.52 -10.73
C PRO A 67 -10.72 -8.57 -11.86
N TYR A 68 -10.28 -7.31 -11.76
CA TYR A 68 -10.43 -6.33 -12.82
C TYR A 68 -9.14 -6.27 -13.66
N PRO A 69 -9.17 -6.64 -14.95
CA PRO A 69 -7.98 -6.63 -15.78
C PRO A 69 -7.51 -5.19 -16.03
N VAL A 70 -6.31 -4.87 -15.56
CA VAL A 70 -5.64 -3.60 -15.85
C VAL A 70 -4.55 -3.84 -16.89
N PRO A 71 -4.53 -3.08 -18.01
CA PRO A 71 -3.48 -3.22 -19.02
C PRO A 71 -2.08 -3.00 -18.39
N PRO A 72 -1.05 -3.77 -18.80
CA PRO A 72 0.31 -3.62 -18.24
C PRO A 72 0.94 -2.24 -18.44
N ALA A 73 0.41 -1.45 -19.37
CA ALA A 73 0.85 -0.08 -19.62
C ALA A 73 0.34 0.94 -18.57
N VAL A 74 -0.56 0.53 -17.67
CA VAL A 74 -1.10 1.38 -16.63
C VAL A 74 -0.26 1.24 -15.36
N LEU A 75 0.27 2.36 -14.88
CA LEU A 75 0.97 2.44 -13.60
C LEU A 75 -0.04 2.65 -12.47
N MET A 76 0.05 1.82 -11.42
CA MET A 76 -0.71 1.98 -10.18
C MET A 76 0.25 2.24 -9.03
N THR A 77 0.06 3.34 -8.31
CA THR A 77 0.88 3.71 -7.15
C THR A 77 0.13 3.39 -5.86
N THR A 78 0.65 2.44 -5.07
CA THR A 78 0.01 1.96 -3.83
C THR A 78 0.81 2.24 -2.56
N ARG A 79 2.08 2.64 -2.71
CA ARG A 79 2.97 2.98 -1.61
C ARG A 79 3.29 4.47 -1.63
N MET A 80 3.34 5.05 -0.45
CA MET A 80 3.80 6.42 -0.26
C MET A 80 5.32 6.44 -0.31
N HIS A 81 5.90 7.46 -0.96
CA HIS A 81 7.33 7.76 -0.93
C HIS A 81 7.53 8.93 0.04
N LEU A 82 8.00 8.63 1.25
CA LEU A 82 8.01 9.58 2.36
C LEU A 82 9.43 9.97 2.72
N THR A 83 9.69 11.27 2.79
CA THR A 83 10.91 11.83 3.37
C THR A 83 10.87 11.78 4.90
N GLN A 84 12.01 12.00 5.55
CA GLN A 84 12.08 12.11 7.01
C GLN A 84 11.16 13.22 7.56
N ALA A 85 11.07 14.36 6.87
CA ALA A 85 10.21 15.48 7.29
C ALA A 85 8.72 15.10 7.24
N GLN A 86 8.28 14.45 6.16
CA GLN A 86 6.89 13.97 6.05
C GLN A 86 6.57 12.90 7.09
N VAL A 87 7.50 11.99 7.39
CA VAL A 87 7.33 11.03 8.48
C VAL A 87 7.18 11.76 9.82
N ALA A 88 8.00 12.78 10.09
CA ALA A 88 7.91 13.57 11.31
C ALA A 88 6.56 14.28 11.47
N GLU A 89 5.94 14.72 10.38
CA GLU A 89 4.60 15.33 10.40
C GLU A 89 3.49 14.29 10.70
N LEU A 90 3.66 13.04 10.26
CA LEU A 90 2.70 11.96 10.50
C LEU A 90 2.80 11.39 11.93
N LEU A 91 4.00 11.34 12.50
CA LEU A 91 4.27 10.68 13.77
C LEU A 91 3.38 11.13 14.94
N PRO A 92 3.10 12.43 15.16
CA PRO A 92 2.21 12.86 16.24
C PRO A 92 0.81 12.26 16.14
N ALA A 93 0.23 12.23 14.94
CA ALA A 93 -1.09 11.65 14.71
C ALA A 93 -1.09 10.13 14.87
N LEU A 94 -0.06 9.45 14.35
CA LEU A 94 0.09 7.99 14.49
C LEU A 94 0.30 7.58 15.95
N GLN A 95 1.11 8.33 16.69
CA GLN A 95 1.33 8.09 18.11
C GLN A 95 0.05 8.32 18.92
N HIS A 96 -0.68 9.40 18.65
CA HIS A 96 -1.97 9.64 19.29
C HIS A 96 -2.95 8.47 19.05
N PHE A 97 -3.03 7.96 17.82
CA PHE A 97 -3.86 6.80 17.50
C PHE A 97 -3.43 5.53 18.24
N VAL A 98 -2.14 5.29 18.40
CA VAL A 98 -1.64 4.18 19.24
C VAL A 98 -2.12 4.31 20.68
N ASP A 99 -2.15 5.53 21.21
CA ASP A 99 -2.47 5.81 22.61
C ASP A 99 -3.98 5.83 22.89
N THR A 100 -4.80 6.28 21.93
CA THR A 100 -6.23 6.57 22.15
C THR A 100 -7.20 5.80 21.26
N GLY A 101 -6.74 5.31 20.11
CA GLY A 101 -7.59 4.75 19.05
C GLY A 101 -8.29 5.80 18.17
N GLU A 102 -8.00 7.09 18.36
CA GLU A 102 -8.56 8.21 17.61
C GLU A 102 -7.45 9.05 16.94
N LEU A 103 -7.80 9.96 16.03
CA LEU A 103 -6.86 10.97 15.52
C LEU A 103 -6.88 12.21 16.42
N PRO A 104 -5.78 12.98 16.50
CA PRO A 104 -5.75 14.19 17.32
C PRO A 104 -6.79 15.20 16.83
N SER A 105 -7.46 15.88 17.77
CA SER A 105 -8.41 16.95 17.45
C SER A 105 -7.72 18.14 16.74
N PRO A 106 -8.42 18.83 15.83
CA PRO A 106 -7.92 20.06 15.20
C PRO A 106 -7.61 21.18 16.19
#